data_AF-A0A9Q3FBV5-F1
#
_entry.id   AF-A0A9Q3FBV5-F1
#
_cell.length_a   1.000
_cell.length_b   1.000
_cell.length_c   1.000
_cell.angle_alpha   90.00
_cell.angle_beta   90.00
_cell.angle_gamma   90.00
#
_symmetry.space_group_name_H-M   'P 1'
#
loop_
_entity.id
_entity.type
_entity.pdbx_description
1 polymer ?
#
loop_
_entity_poly.entity_id
_entity_poly.type
_entity_poly.pdbx_seq_one_letter_code
_entity_poly.pdbx_strand_id
1 'polypeptide(L)'
;MGIYEYTRMLFGIKNAPAHFQTMMDTTFQEEILEGCMVVYIDDIIIHSETWEDHVKYIDKSLSRCIPINPKLSLKKCNIGQQELLALGHKVSGLSVAIDQKKVAEVLQKPVPRNIKEMKSFLGFASYYRSHIKCFSHITTILYKLCSKYVGFEITKERRDAYERIKNELTNAPVIIFPHFDLPIKLYIDAACSQGLGAACHQRQIVDGKPREGVICYISRQLQDSEAGYGATQTEVHA
;
A
#
# COMPACT_ATOMS: atom_id res chain seq x y z
N MET A 1 -19.18 42.03 -16.87
CA MET A 1 -18.79 40.85 -16.06
C MET A 1 -17.31 40.96 -15.77
N GLY A 2 -16.90 40.83 -14.50
CA GLY A 2 -15.51 40.94 -14.08
C GLY A 2 -14.77 39.59 -14.16
N ILE A 3 -13.44 39.65 -14.30
CA ILE A 3 -12.55 38.48 -14.19
C ILE A 3 -12.08 38.39 -12.74
N TYR A 4 -12.16 37.19 -12.15
CA TYR A 4 -11.68 36.91 -10.80
C TYR A 4 -10.53 35.92 -10.86
N GLU A 5 -9.58 36.06 -9.94
CA GLU A 5 -8.49 35.11 -9.73
C GLU A 5 -8.55 34.50 -8.33
N TYR A 6 -7.92 33.35 -8.17
CA TYR A 6 -7.89 32.64 -6.90
C TYR A 6 -6.67 33.03 -6.07
N THR A 7 -6.89 33.34 -4.80
CA THR A 7 -5.84 33.69 -3.84
C THR A 7 -5.33 32.47 -3.04
N ARG A 8 -5.88 31.28 -3.32
CA ARG A 8 -5.55 30.00 -2.69
C ARG A 8 -5.51 28.91 -3.75
N MET A 9 -4.80 27.83 -3.44
CA MET A 9 -4.72 26.66 -4.31
C MET A 9 -6.11 26.03 -4.51
N LEU A 10 -6.44 25.72 -5.77
CA LEU A 10 -7.72 25.12 -6.13
C LEU A 10 -7.68 23.60 -6.06
N PHE A 11 -8.82 23.01 -5.74
CA PHE A 11 -9.07 21.60 -5.98
C PHE A 11 -9.08 21.29 -7.48
N GLY A 12 -8.53 20.14 -7.87
CA GLY A 12 -8.52 19.67 -9.25
C GLY A 12 -7.33 20.14 -10.10
N ILE A 13 -6.45 21.01 -9.58
CA ILE A 13 -5.16 21.29 -10.22
C ILE A 13 -4.25 20.07 -10.08
N LYS A 14 -3.73 19.58 -11.21
CA LYS A 14 -2.89 18.37 -11.27
C LYS A 14 -1.70 18.38 -10.29
N ASN A 15 -1.07 19.54 -10.10
CA ASN A 15 0.13 19.67 -9.26
C ASN A 15 -0.17 20.09 -7.82
N ALA A 16 -1.43 20.40 -7.48
CA ALA A 16 -1.79 20.84 -6.14
C ALA A 16 -1.38 19.83 -5.04
N PRO A 17 -1.62 18.52 -5.19
CA PRO A 17 -1.21 17.54 -4.16
C PRO A 17 0.30 17.48 -3.96
N ALA A 18 1.09 17.59 -5.03
CA ALA A 18 2.54 17.56 -4.94
C ALA A 18 3.09 18.78 -4.18
N HIS A 19 2.58 19.97 -4.49
CA HIS A 19 2.96 21.19 -3.75
C HIS A 19 2.53 21.13 -2.28
N PHE A 20 1.35 20.58 -2.00
CA PHE A 20 0.88 20.40 -0.64
C PHE A 20 1.77 19.42 0.14
N GLN A 21 2.11 18.28 -0.45
CA GLN A 21 3.04 17.31 0.13
C GLN A 21 4.39 17.97 0.45
N THR A 22 4.99 18.73 -0.49
CA THR A 22 6.27 19.43 -0.24
C THR A 22 6.17 20.41 0.93
N MET A 23 5.07 21.15 1.05
CA MET A 23 4.84 22.06 2.17
C MET A 23 4.80 21.31 3.50
N MET A 24 4.09 20.18 3.53
CA MET A 24 3.95 19.35 4.73
C MET A 24 5.28 18.68 5.11
N ASP A 25 5.99 18.10 4.13
CA ASP A 25 7.32 17.50 4.34
C ASP A 25 8.32 18.50 4.90
N THR A 26 8.27 19.76 4.42
CA THR A 26 9.13 20.84 4.93
C THR A 26 8.74 21.25 6.35
N THR A 27 7.43 21.28 6.65
CA THR A 27 6.91 21.70 7.96
C THR A 27 7.24 20.69 9.06
N PHE A 28 7.16 19.40 8.74
CA PHE A 28 7.32 18.28 9.67
C PHE A 28 8.61 17.48 9.44
N GLN A 29 9.61 18.10 8.82
CA GLN A 29 10.84 17.43 8.42
C GLN A 29 11.54 16.73 9.59
N GLU A 30 11.59 17.39 10.75
CA GLU A 30 12.22 16.84 11.95
C GLU A 30 11.49 15.59 12.43
N GLU A 31 10.17 15.65 12.56
CA GLU A 31 9.34 14.54 13.05
C GLU A 31 9.35 13.34 12.09
N ILE A 32 9.40 13.60 10.78
CA ILE A 32 9.55 12.56 9.76
C ILE A 32 10.93 11.89 9.86
N LEU A 33 12.01 12.67 10.03
CA LEU A 33 13.37 12.14 10.16
C LEU A 33 13.59 11.39 11.48
N GLU A 34 12.96 11.85 12.56
CA GLU A 34 12.90 11.15 13.86
C GLU A 34 12.10 9.84 13.76
N GLY A 35 11.33 9.66 12.69
CA GLY A 35 10.50 8.48 12.48
C GLY A 35 9.31 8.39 13.42
N CYS A 36 8.81 9.51 13.94
CA CYS A 36 7.61 9.57 14.80
C CYS A 36 6.36 10.05 14.04
N MET A 37 6.53 10.47 12.78
CA MET A 37 5.45 10.96 11.93
C MET A 37 5.54 10.45 10.50
N VAL A 38 4.39 10.13 9.92
CA VAL A 38 4.21 9.90 8.48
C VAL A 38 3.19 10.91 7.96
N VAL A 39 3.54 11.61 6.89
CA VAL A 39 2.64 12.58 6.23
C VAL A 39 2.34 12.13 4.81
N TYR A 40 1.05 12.07 4.48
CA TYR A 40 0.57 11.76 3.14
C TYR A 40 -0.55 12.72 2.73
N ILE A 41 -0.20 13.68 1.87
CA ILE A 41 -1.06 14.77 1.43
C ILE A 41 -1.70 15.46 2.64
N ASP A 42 -2.98 15.20 2.90
CA ASP A 42 -3.77 15.83 3.97
C ASP A 42 -3.74 15.03 5.28
N ASP A 43 -3.24 13.79 5.27
CA ASP A 43 -3.23 12.90 6.42
C ASP A 43 -1.89 12.98 7.17
N ILE A 44 -1.96 13.30 8.47
CA ILE A 44 -0.82 13.28 9.39
C ILE A 44 -1.01 12.11 10.35
N ILE A 45 -0.06 11.19 10.39
CA ILE A 45 -0.08 10.02 11.26
C ILE A 45 1.09 10.16 12.24
N ILE A 46 0.78 10.25 13.53
CA ILE A 46 1.77 10.34 14.61
C ILE A 46 1.79 9.01 15.33
N HIS A 47 2.97 8.44 15.56
CA HIS A 47 3.13 7.20 16.29
C HIS A 47 4.28 7.28 17.31
N SER A 48 4.16 6.50 18.37
CA SER A 48 5.12 6.45 19.48
C SER A 48 5.01 5.11 20.20
N GLU A 49 6.03 4.76 20.97
CA GLU A 49 6.05 3.54 21.79
C GLU A 49 5.34 3.73 23.14
N THR A 50 5.46 4.92 23.72
CA THR A 50 4.86 5.27 25.02
C THR A 50 3.78 6.33 24.87
N TRP A 51 2.89 6.42 25.87
CA TRP A 51 1.85 7.45 25.92
C TRP A 51 2.45 8.83 26.19
N GLU A 52 3.48 8.89 27.03
CA GLU A 52 4.20 10.10 27.39
C GLU A 52 4.85 10.73 26.16
N ASP A 53 5.54 9.92 25.34
CA ASP A 53 6.10 10.37 24.06
C ASP A 53 5.00 10.75 23.07
N HIS A 54 3.87 10.02 23.08
CA HIS A 54 2.73 10.33 22.21
C HIS A 54 2.21 11.75 22.44
N VAL A 55 1.97 12.11 23.70
CA VAL A 55 1.49 13.44 24.09
C VAL A 55 2.50 14.51 23.68
N LYS A 56 3.79 14.26 23.90
CA LYS A 56 4.87 15.15 23.48
C LYS A 56 4.90 15.37 21.96
N TYR A 57 4.77 14.32 21.17
CA TYR A 57 4.76 14.43 19.70
C TYR A 57 3.51 15.13 19.18
N ILE A 58 2.35 14.89 19.78
CA ILE A 58 1.12 15.63 19.45
C ILE A 58 1.32 17.12 19.71
N ASP A 59 1.84 17.49 20.89
CA ASP A 59 2.06 18.90 21.26
C ASP A 59 3.06 19.59 20.31
N LYS A 60 4.17 18.91 19.99
CA LYS A 60 5.17 19.36 18.99
C LYS A 60 4.50 19.59 17.62
N SER A 61 3.73 18.62 17.15
CA SER A 61 3.07 18.64 15.83
C SER A 61 2.01 19.74 15.73
N LEU A 62 1.20 19.93 16.77
CA LEU A 62 0.21 21.01 16.82
C LEU A 62 0.89 22.37 16.90
N SER A 63 1.99 22.49 17.64
CA SER A 63 2.78 23.72 17.71
C SER A 63 3.36 24.11 16.34
N ARG A 64 3.82 23.13 15.54
CA ARG A 64 4.23 23.34 14.14
C ARG A 64 3.06 23.79 13.24
N CYS A 65 1.84 23.35 13.52
CA CYS A 65 0.65 23.79 12.79
C CYS A 65 0.27 25.26 13.06
N ILE A 66 0.58 25.83 14.22
CA ILE A 66 0.16 27.21 14.57
C ILE A 66 0.61 28.26 13.52
N PRO A 67 1.89 28.34 13.11
CA PRO A 67 2.34 29.37 12.15
C PRO A 67 1.80 29.16 10.73
N ILE A 68 1.62 27.91 10.29
CA ILE A 68 1.06 27.60 8.97
C ILE A 68 -0.47 27.67 8.92
N ASN A 69 -1.13 27.69 10.10
CA ASN A 69 -2.57 27.83 10.29
C ASN A 69 -3.44 26.91 9.40
N PRO A 70 -3.17 25.58 9.37
CA PRO A 70 -4.00 24.64 8.64
C PRO A 70 -5.32 24.43 9.39
N LYS A 71 -6.39 24.17 8.63
CA LYS A 71 -7.69 23.83 9.23
C LYS A 71 -7.76 22.34 9.51
N LEU A 72 -7.52 21.96 10.76
CA LEU A 72 -7.68 20.59 11.23
C LEU A 72 -9.15 20.29 11.55
N SER A 73 -9.66 19.15 11.07
CA SER A 73 -11.02 18.71 11.35
C SER A 73 -11.06 17.80 12.57
N LEU A 74 -11.34 18.35 13.75
CA LEU A 74 -11.39 17.58 15.01
C LEU A 74 -12.32 16.35 14.93
N LYS A 75 -13.41 16.43 14.16
CA LYS A 75 -14.35 15.30 13.97
C LYS A 75 -13.72 14.11 13.23
N LYS A 76 -12.67 14.34 12.45
CA LYS A 76 -11.92 13.32 11.70
C LYS A 76 -10.61 12.94 12.39
N CYS A 77 -10.25 13.58 13.50
CA CYS A 77 -9.05 13.26 14.25
C CYS A 77 -9.31 12.04 15.13
N ASN A 78 -8.42 11.06 15.03
CA ASN A 78 -8.37 9.90 15.91
C ASN A 78 -7.13 10.02 16.79
N ILE A 79 -7.30 10.24 18.09
CA ILE A 79 -6.20 10.50 19.03
C ILE A 79 -6.08 9.35 20.02
N GLY A 80 -4.85 8.94 20.33
CA GLY A 80 -4.55 7.94 21.37
C GLY A 80 -5.14 6.56 21.12
N GLN A 81 -5.19 6.14 19.85
CA GLN A 81 -5.67 4.82 19.48
C GLN A 81 -4.51 3.83 19.33
N GLN A 82 -4.71 2.59 19.76
CA GLN A 82 -3.75 1.50 19.49
C GLN A 82 -3.82 1.00 18.04
N GLU A 83 -4.97 1.21 17.39
CA GLU A 83 -5.21 0.86 15.99
C GLU A 83 -5.90 2.04 15.28
N LEU A 84 -5.47 2.34 14.06
CA LEU A 84 -5.97 3.45 13.24
C LEU A 84 -6.29 2.97 11.83
N LEU A 85 -7.40 3.45 11.26
CA LEU A 85 -7.66 3.33 9.83
C LEU A 85 -7.03 4.52 9.12
N ALA A 86 -5.97 4.28 8.34
CA ALA A 86 -5.25 5.31 7.61
C ALA A 86 -4.87 4.79 6.22
N LEU A 87 -4.98 5.64 5.19
CA LEU A 87 -4.56 5.33 3.82
C LEU A 87 -5.21 4.05 3.22
N GLY A 88 -6.35 3.60 3.73
CA GLY A 88 -6.98 2.34 3.28
C GLY A 88 -6.35 1.07 3.88
N HIS A 89 -5.58 1.24 4.96
CA HIS A 89 -5.06 0.18 5.79
C HIS A 89 -5.56 0.34 7.22
N LYS A 90 -5.67 -0.77 7.94
CA LYS A 90 -5.78 -0.81 9.40
C LYS A 90 -4.36 -0.96 9.96
N VAL A 91 -3.85 0.11 10.54
CA VAL A 91 -2.50 0.22 11.10
C VAL A 91 -2.58 0.04 12.61
N SER A 92 -1.68 -0.77 13.16
CA SER A 92 -1.46 -0.96 14.59
C SER A 92 0.02 -0.74 14.89
N GLY A 93 0.42 -0.66 16.16
CA GLY A 93 1.83 -0.49 16.52
C GLY A 93 2.77 -1.58 15.97
N LEU A 94 2.26 -2.76 15.62
CA LEU A 94 3.08 -3.91 15.18
C LEU A 94 2.80 -4.34 13.74
N SER A 95 1.66 -3.92 13.18
CA SER A 95 1.17 -4.55 11.96
C SER A 95 0.28 -3.66 11.11
N VAL A 96 0.23 -3.98 9.83
CA VAL A 96 -0.61 -3.35 8.82
C VAL A 96 -1.52 -4.42 8.22
N ALA A 97 -2.82 -4.17 8.25
CA ALA A 97 -3.82 -4.98 7.58
C ALA A 97 -4.54 -4.15 6.52
N ILE A 98 -5.16 -4.82 5.55
CA ILE A 98 -6.01 -4.13 4.57
C ILE A 98 -7.29 -3.68 5.27
N ASP A 99 -7.79 -2.48 4.96
CA ASP A 99 -9.13 -2.08 5.36
C ASP A 99 -10.19 -2.94 4.64
N GLN A 100 -10.76 -3.89 5.38
CA GLN A 100 -11.76 -4.82 4.87
C GLN A 100 -13.02 -4.12 4.35
N LYS A 101 -13.32 -2.89 4.79
CA LYS A 101 -14.45 -2.11 4.23
C LYS A 101 -14.18 -1.74 2.78
N LYS A 102 -12.97 -1.27 2.47
CA LYS A 102 -12.58 -0.95 1.08
C LYS A 102 -12.56 -2.19 0.20
N VAL A 103 -12.13 -3.33 0.74
CA VAL A 103 -12.16 -4.61 0.02
C VAL A 103 -13.60 -5.02 -0.26
N ALA A 104 -14.50 -4.97 0.73
CA ALA A 104 -15.90 -5.33 0.58
C ALA A 104 -16.62 -4.53 -0.53
N GLU A 105 -16.35 -3.23 -0.64
CA GLU A 105 -16.88 -2.39 -1.73
C GLU A 105 -16.45 -2.87 -3.12
N VAL A 106 -15.22 -3.41 -3.25
CA VAL A 106 -14.73 -3.97 -4.51
C VAL A 106 -15.27 -5.38 -4.76
N LEU A 107 -15.46 -6.18 -3.70
CA LEU A 107 -16.02 -7.53 -3.81
C LEU A 107 -17.47 -7.54 -4.32
N GLN A 108 -18.25 -6.51 -3.99
CA GLN A 108 -19.64 -6.37 -4.44
C GLN A 108 -19.75 -5.93 -5.90
N LYS A 109 -18.67 -5.46 -6.53
CA LYS A 109 -18.72 -5.03 -7.93
C LYS A 109 -18.86 -6.25 -8.86
N PRO A 110 -19.66 -6.13 -9.93
CA PRO A 110 -19.73 -7.17 -10.94
C PRO A 110 -18.39 -7.34 -11.63
N VAL A 111 -18.18 -8.50 -12.26
CA VAL A 111 -17.02 -8.76 -13.10
C VAL A 111 -16.88 -7.66 -14.17
N PRO A 112 -15.67 -7.09 -14.36
CA PRO A 112 -15.44 -6.03 -15.33
C PRO A 112 -15.94 -6.37 -16.73
N ARG A 113 -16.65 -5.44 -17.36
CA ARG A 113 -17.26 -5.60 -18.69
C ARG A 113 -16.44 -4.98 -19.82
N ASN A 114 -15.43 -4.20 -19.47
CA ASN A 114 -14.57 -3.52 -20.43
C ASN A 114 -13.15 -3.32 -19.87
N ILE A 115 -12.23 -2.92 -20.75
CA ILE A 115 -10.82 -2.68 -20.41
C ILE A 115 -10.67 -1.60 -19.33
N LYS A 116 -11.52 -0.57 -19.33
CA LYS A 116 -11.44 0.54 -18.35
C LYS A 116 -11.74 0.04 -16.94
N GLU A 117 -12.80 -0.74 -16.77
CA GLU A 117 -13.17 -1.37 -15.51
C GLU A 117 -12.10 -2.36 -15.04
N MET A 118 -11.55 -3.17 -15.96
CA MET A 118 -10.47 -4.11 -15.62
C MET A 118 -9.21 -3.39 -15.16
N LYS A 119 -8.80 -2.31 -15.84
CA LYS A 119 -7.66 -1.47 -15.40
C LYS A 119 -7.92 -0.82 -14.04
N SER A 120 -9.13 -0.36 -13.79
CA SER A 120 -9.51 0.18 -12.48
C SER A 120 -9.39 -0.87 -11.37
N PHE A 121 -9.85 -2.10 -11.63
CA PHE A 121 -9.73 -3.22 -10.69
C PHE A 121 -8.26 -3.59 -10.45
N LEU A 122 -7.46 -3.75 -11.52
CA LEU A 122 -6.04 -4.08 -11.40
C LEU A 122 -5.26 -2.99 -10.68
N GLY A 123 -5.59 -1.71 -10.90
CA GLY A 123 -5.01 -0.60 -10.16
C GLY A 123 -5.29 -0.71 -8.66
N PHE A 124 -6.53 -0.97 -8.28
CA PHE A 124 -6.90 -1.21 -6.89
C PHE A 124 -6.17 -2.42 -6.29
N ALA A 125 -6.19 -3.57 -6.97
CA ALA A 125 -5.54 -4.77 -6.47
C ALA A 125 -4.01 -4.60 -6.36
N SER A 126 -3.40 -3.84 -7.28
CA SER A 126 -1.97 -3.55 -7.26
C SER A 126 -1.52 -2.70 -6.07
N TYR A 127 -2.42 -1.87 -5.53
CA TYR A 127 -2.15 -1.10 -4.31
C TYR A 127 -1.87 -2.02 -3.12
N TYR A 128 -2.56 -3.18 -3.07
CA TYR A 128 -2.42 -4.17 -2.00
C TYR A 128 -1.53 -5.37 -2.38
N ARG A 129 -0.73 -5.26 -3.45
CA ARG A 129 0.09 -6.39 -3.96
C ARG A 129 1.04 -6.98 -2.92
N SER A 130 1.51 -6.19 -1.96
CA SER A 130 2.41 -6.63 -0.88
C SER A 130 1.77 -7.63 0.07
N HIS A 131 0.44 -7.74 0.07
CA HIS A 131 -0.31 -8.72 0.86
C HIS A 131 -0.66 -9.98 0.07
N ILE A 132 -0.41 -10.01 -1.25
CA ILE A 132 -0.86 -11.10 -2.13
C ILE A 132 0.35 -11.90 -2.62
N LYS A 133 0.42 -13.16 -2.22
CA LYS A 133 1.45 -14.08 -2.72
C LYS A 133 1.28 -14.28 -4.23
N CYS A 134 2.39 -14.21 -4.98
CA CYS A 134 2.42 -14.44 -6.43
C CYS A 134 1.46 -13.52 -7.23
N PHE A 135 1.22 -12.29 -6.76
CA PHE A 135 0.30 -11.34 -7.40
C PHE A 135 0.53 -11.19 -8.92
N SER A 136 1.79 -11.04 -9.34
CA SER A 136 2.16 -10.89 -10.74
C SER A 136 1.74 -12.07 -11.59
N HIS A 137 1.88 -13.31 -11.09
CA HIS A 137 1.51 -14.52 -11.82
C HIS A 137 0.00 -14.57 -12.08
N ILE A 138 -0.80 -14.31 -11.05
CA ILE A 138 -2.27 -14.33 -11.14
C ILE A 138 -2.76 -13.21 -12.08
N THR A 139 -2.17 -12.02 -11.99
CA THR A 139 -2.62 -10.86 -12.77
C THR A 139 -2.12 -10.83 -14.22
N THR A 140 -1.13 -11.65 -14.60
CA THR A 140 -0.59 -11.71 -15.98
C THR A 140 -1.67 -11.82 -17.04
N ILE A 141 -2.61 -12.76 -16.87
CA ILE A 141 -3.67 -13.01 -17.85
C ILE A 141 -4.67 -11.84 -17.94
N LEU A 142 -4.85 -11.11 -16.83
CA LEU A 142 -5.72 -9.94 -16.73
C LEU A 142 -5.06 -8.69 -17.34
N TYR A 143 -3.74 -8.52 -17.15
CA TYR A 143 -2.99 -7.46 -17.84
C TYR A 143 -2.94 -7.68 -19.35
N LYS A 144 -2.80 -8.93 -19.82
CA LYS A 144 -2.90 -9.28 -21.25
C LYS A 144 -4.26 -8.91 -21.84
N LEU A 145 -5.35 -9.11 -21.09
CA LEU A 145 -6.70 -8.69 -21.48
C LEU A 145 -6.84 -7.15 -21.62
N CYS A 146 -5.98 -6.37 -20.96
CA CYS A 146 -5.98 -4.91 -21.05
C CYS A 146 -5.13 -4.36 -22.21
N SER A 147 -4.52 -5.24 -23.01
CA SER A 147 -3.72 -4.89 -24.18
C SER A 147 -4.60 -4.48 -25.35
N LYS A 148 -4.11 -3.52 -26.14
CA LYS A 148 -4.77 -3.04 -27.37
C LYS A 148 -4.87 -4.10 -28.48
N TYR A 149 -4.11 -5.18 -28.39
CA TYR A 149 -4.04 -6.24 -29.40
C TYR A 149 -4.97 -7.44 -29.10
N VAL A 150 -5.65 -7.44 -27.94
CA VAL A 150 -6.46 -8.56 -27.48
C VAL A 150 -7.91 -8.11 -27.34
N GLY A 151 -8.84 -8.86 -27.93
CA GLY A 151 -10.28 -8.64 -27.74
C GLY A 151 -10.67 -8.80 -26.28
N PHE A 152 -11.55 -7.93 -25.78
CA PHE A 152 -12.02 -8.03 -24.40
C PHE A 152 -13.00 -9.19 -24.25
N GLU A 153 -12.53 -10.30 -23.71
CA GLU A 153 -13.33 -11.50 -23.47
C GLU A 153 -13.02 -12.08 -22.08
N ILE A 154 -14.04 -12.32 -21.27
CA ILE A 154 -13.89 -12.97 -19.97
C ILE A 154 -14.07 -14.48 -20.16
N THR A 155 -12.96 -15.14 -20.51
CA THR A 155 -12.87 -16.60 -20.54
C THR A 155 -12.93 -17.17 -19.11
N LYS A 156 -13.13 -18.49 -18.98
CA LYS A 156 -13.12 -19.17 -17.68
C LYS A 156 -11.83 -18.89 -16.90
N GLU A 157 -10.67 -19.03 -17.54
CA GLU A 157 -9.36 -18.78 -16.91
C GLU A 157 -9.21 -17.33 -16.39
N ARG A 158 -9.68 -16.34 -17.17
CA ARG A 158 -9.66 -14.92 -16.77
C ARG A 158 -10.61 -14.66 -15.61
N ARG A 159 -11.78 -15.30 -15.59
CA ARG A 159 -12.72 -15.23 -14.46
C ARG A 159 -12.12 -15.87 -13.20
N ASP A 160 -11.48 -17.03 -13.33
CA ASP A 160 -10.86 -17.72 -12.21
C ASP A 160 -9.71 -16.89 -11.61
N ALA A 161 -8.89 -16.25 -12.46
CA ALA A 161 -7.85 -15.32 -12.02
C ALA A 161 -8.43 -14.08 -11.29
N TYR A 162 -9.54 -13.53 -11.80
CA TYR A 162 -10.23 -12.40 -11.17
C TYR A 162 -10.80 -12.76 -9.78
N GLU A 163 -11.49 -13.89 -9.67
CA GLU A 163 -12.02 -14.37 -8.39
C GLU A 163 -10.91 -14.78 -7.41
N ARG A 164 -9.79 -15.32 -7.92
CA ARG A 164 -8.61 -15.60 -7.09
C ARG A 164 -8.07 -14.31 -6.45
N ILE A 165 -7.86 -13.23 -7.21
CA ILE A 165 -7.41 -11.96 -6.64
C ILE A 165 -8.40 -11.42 -5.60
N LYS A 166 -9.70 -11.51 -5.85
CA LYS A 166 -10.72 -11.13 -4.86
C LYS A 166 -10.59 -11.93 -3.57
N ASN A 167 -10.40 -13.24 -3.68
CA ASN A 167 -10.23 -14.13 -2.53
C ASN A 167 -8.96 -13.80 -1.74
N GLU A 168 -7.84 -13.54 -2.42
CA GLU A 168 -6.58 -13.14 -1.79
C GLU A 168 -6.68 -11.77 -1.09
N LEU A 169 -7.38 -10.80 -1.69
CA LEU A 169 -7.63 -9.49 -1.05
C LEU A 169 -8.48 -9.62 0.23
N THR A 170 -9.41 -10.57 0.25
CA THR A 170 -10.32 -10.81 1.39
C THR A 170 -9.59 -11.51 2.52
N ASN A 171 -8.81 -12.55 2.19
CA ASN A 171 -8.08 -13.36 3.15
C ASN A 171 -6.62 -12.92 3.33
N ALA A 172 -6.30 -11.70 2.88
CA ALA A 172 -4.97 -11.14 2.94
C ALA A 172 -4.42 -11.22 4.37
N PRO A 173 -3.22 -11.79 4.57
CA PRO A 173 -2.62 -11.84 5.89
C PRO A 173 -2.28 -10.43 6.36
N VAL A 174 -2.30 -10.28 7.68
CA VAL A 174 -1.73 -9.13 8.35
C VAL A 174 -0.21 -9.16 8.15
N ILE A 175 0.35 -8.07 7.64
CA ILE A 175 1.81 -7.92 7.52
C ILE A 175 2.35 -7.18 8.74
N ILE A 176 3.56 -7.50 9.17
CA ILE A 176 4.23 -6.85 10.29
C ILE A 176 5.09 -5.68 9.81
N PHE A 177 5.27 -4.67 10.66
CA PHE A 177 6.21 -3.58 10.36
C PHE A 177 7.65 -4.10 10.41
N PRO A 178 8.52 -3.71 9.46
CA PRO A 178 9.93 -4.10 9.53
C PRO A 178 10.64 -3.38 10.67
N HIS A 179 11.41 -4.14 11.46
CA HIS A 179 12.42 -3.60 12.37
C HIS A 179 13.77 -3.61 11.66
N PHE A 180 14.30 -2.42 11.36
CA PHE A 180 15.51 -2.29 10.54
C PHE A 180 16.79 -2.82 11.23
N ASP A 181 16.78 -2.97 12.54
CA ASP A 181 17.91 -3.53 13.32
C ASP A 181 17.92 -5.06 13.39
N LEU A 182 16.86 -5.72 12.90
CA LEU A 182 16.71 -7.17 12.96
C LEU A 182 16.92 -7.83 11.58
N PRO A 183 17.49 -9.05 11.53
CA PRO A 183 17.72 -9.72 10.27
C PRO A 183 16.40 -10.05 9.56
N ILE A 184 16.38 -9.80 8.25
CA ILE A 184 15.28 -10.13 7.36
C ILE A 184 15.57 -11.48 6.69
N LYS A 185 14.55 -12.34 6.61
CA LYS A 185 14.59 -13.60 5.85
C LYS A 185 13.84 -13.43 4.55
N LEU A 186 14.49 -13.74 3.44
CA LEU A 186 13.86 -13.76 2.14
C LEU A 186 13.61 -15.21 1.72
N TYR A 187 12.35 -15.57 1.53
CA TYR A 187 11.95 -16.84 0.95
C TYR A 187 11.66 -16.63 -0.53
N ILE A 188 12.55 -17.11 -1.38
CA ILE A 188 12.39 -17.01 -2.83
C ILE A 188 11.75 -18.31 -3.32
N ASP A 189 10.73 -18.18 -4.15
CA ASP A 189 10.09 -19.29 -4.85
C ASP A 189 10.00 -18.93 -6.34
N ALA A 190 10.89 -19.51 -7.14
CA ALA A 190 10.87 -19.43 -8.59
C ALA A 190 9.92 -20.51 -9.16
N ALA A 191 8.65 -20.46 -8.75
CA ALA A 191 7.66 -21.41 -9.22
C ALA A 191 7.28 -21.14 -10.69
N CYS A 192 8.00 -21.82 -11.58
CA CYS A 192 7.58 -22.25 -12.92
C CYS A 192 7.42 -21.17 -14.01
N SER A 193 8.41 -21.11 -14.91
CA SER A 193 8.40 -20.63 -16.31
C SER A 193 7.94 -19.19 -16.66
N GLN A 194 7.25 -18.45 -15.77
CA GLN A 194 6.63 -17.17 -16.14
C GLN A 194 6.76 -16.04 -15.09
N GLY A 195 7.32 -16.30 -13.89
CA GLY A 195 7.45 -15.26 -12.87
C GLY A 195 8.27 -15.65 -11.66
N LEU A 196 8.68 -14.61 -10.93
CA LEU A 196 9.43 -14.66 -9.68
C LEU A 196 8.50 -14.30 -8.53
N GLY A 197 8.55 -15.09 -7.46
CA GLY A 197 7.88 -14.80 -6.21
C GLY A 197 8.88 -14.79 -5.06
N ALA A 198 8.73 -13.86 -4.13
CA ALA A 198 9.44 -13.91 -2.86
C ALA A 198 8.52 -13.45 -1.72
N ALA A 199 8.78 -13.97 -0.52
CA ALA A 199 8.15 -13.52 0.70
C ALA A 199 9.24 -13.03 1.65
N CYS A 200 9.14 -11.77 2.05
CA CYS A 200 10.00 -11.15 3.04
C CYS A 200 9.41 -11.40 4.43
N HIS A 201 10.17 -12.07 5.29
CA HIS A 201 9.77 -12.45 6.64
C HIS A 201 10.74 -11.87 7.65
N GLN A 202 10.25 -11.61 8.86
CA GLN A 202 11.11 -11.22 9.97
C GLN A 202 10.61 -11.83 11.27
N ARG A 203 11.58 -12.25 12.10
CA ARG A 203 11.31 -12.78 13.43
C ARG A 203 11.41 -11.63 14.44
N GLN A 204 10.31 -11.36 15.13
CA GLN A 204 10.20 -10.28 16.12
C GLN A 204 9.65 -10.84 17.43
N ILE A 205 9.90 -10.15 18.54
CA ILE A 205 9.29 -10.49 19.83
C ILE A 205 7.97 -9.72 19.92
N VAL A 206 6.86 -10.45 19.91
CA VAL A 206 5.51 -9.90 20.09
C VAL A 206 4.91 -10.56 21.32
N ASP A 207 4.47 -9.75 22.28
CA ASP A 207 3.96 -10.20 23.59
C ASP A 207 4.95 -11.13 24.34
N GLY A 208 6.24 -10.80 24.29
CA GLY A 208 7.30 -11.61 24.92
C GLY A 208 7.57 -12.96 24.24
N LYS A 209 6.97 -13.24 23.08
CA LYS A 209 7.19 -14.49 22.33
C LYS A 209 7.79 -14.20 20.96
N PRO A 210 8.76 -15.00 20.50
CA PRO A 210 9.25 -14.89 19.13
C PRO A 210 8.14 -15.31 18.15
N ARG A 211 7.76 -14.41 17.25
CA ARG A 211 6.86 -14.69 16.13
C ARG A 211 7.58 -14.34 14.84
N GLU A 212 7.44 -15.21 13.84
CA GLU A 212 7.84 -14.89 12.48
C GLU A 212 6.63 -14.37 11.73
N GLY A 213 6.71 -13.15 11.21
CA GLY A 213 5.65 -12.52 10.44
C GLY A 213 6.13 -12.13 9.05
N VAL A 214 5.18 -11.99 8.14
CA VAL A 214 5.42 -11.52 6.77
C VAL A 214 5.51 -10.00 6.78
N ILE A 215 6.58 -9.43 6.22
CA ILE A 215 6.69 -7.98 5.98
C ILE A 215 6.02 -7.63 4.65
N CYS A 216 6.34 -8.39 3.59
CA CYS A 216 5.74 -8.19 2.28
C CYS A 216 5.91 -9.42 1.38
N TYR A 217 4.99 -9.56 0.44
CA TYR A 217 5.16 -10.40 -0.74
C TYR A 217 5.69 -9.56 -1.90
N ILE A 218 6.66 -10.12 -2.59
CA ILE A 218 7.28 -9.57 -3.78
C ILE A 218 6.93 -10.51 -4.93
N SER A 219 6.49 -9.96 -6.04
CA SER A 219 6.30 -10.74 -7.26
C SER A 219 6.65 -9.91 -8.48
N ARG A 220 7.30 -10.55 -9.44
CA ARG A 220 7.71 -9.94 -10.71
C ARG A 220 7.47 -10.90 -11.86
N GLN A 221 7.08 -10.39 -13.02
CA GLN A 221 7.11 -11.17 -14.25
C GLN A 221 8.55 -11.25 -14.78
N LEU A 222 8.91 -12.37 -15.39
CA LEU A 222 10.18 -12.48 -16.10
C LEU A 222 10.14 -11.59 -17.35
N GLN A 223 11.25 -10.93 -17.65
CA GLN A 223 11.43 -10.25 -18.93
C GLN A 223 11.59 -11.28 -20.05
N ASP A 224 11.33 -10.88 -21.30
CA ASP A 224 11.50 -11.77 -22.47
C ASP A 224 12.94 -12.32 -22.56
N SER A 225 13.94 -11.56 -22.11
CA SER A 225 15.34 -11.99 -22.02
C SER A 225 15.60 -13.02 -20.91
N GLU A 226 14.78 -13.05 -19.87
CA GLU A 226 14.89 -13.96 -18.71
C GLU A 226 14.02 -15.22 -18.88
N ALA A 227 13.04 -15.19 -19.79
CA ALA A 227 12.13 -16.31 -20.04
C ALA A 227 12.82 -17.59 -20.55
N GLY A 228 14.03 -17.47 -21.09
CA GLY A 228 14.85 -18.59 -21.56
C GLY A 228 15.81 -19.17 -20.51
N TYR A 229 15.84 -18.63 -19.29
CA TYR A 229 16.77 -19.08 -18.24
C TYR A 229 16.36 -20.44 -17.65
N GLY A 230 17.37 -21.23 -17.29
CA GLY A 230 17.15 -22.44 -16.49
C GLY A 230 16.63 -22.09 -15.09
N ALA A 231 16.00 -23.04 -14.40
CA ALA A 231 15.41 -22.81 -13.07
C ALA A 231 16.42 -22.19 -12.08
N THR A 232 17.64 -22.71 -12.02
CA THR A 232 18.72 -22.20 -11.14
C THR A 232 19.17 -20.78 -11.51
N GLN A 233 19.21 -20.44 -12.81
CA GLN A 233 19.57 -19.08 -13.25
C GLN A 233 18.45 -18.08 -12.94
N THR A 234 17.21 -18.54 -13.03
CA THR A 234 16.01 -17.76 -12.68
C THR A 234 15.99 -17.47 -11.18
N GLU A 235 16.35 -18.44 -10.33
CA GLU A 235 16.47 -18.26 -8.88
C GLU A 235 17.57 -17.27 -8.49
N VAL A 236 18.72 -17.26 -9.19
CA VAL A 236 19.81 -16.31 -8.92
C VAL A 236 19.47 -14.88 -9.38
N HIS A 237 18.60 -14.72 -10.38
CA HIS A 237 18.10 -13.42 -10.83
C HIS A 237 16.89 -12.90 -10.03
N ALA A 238 16.31 -13.73 -9.16
CA ALA A 238 15.17 -13.41 -8.32
C ALA A 238 15.54 -12.48 -7.16
#